data_AF-A0A969FBP0-F1
#
_entry.id   AF-A0A969FBP0-F1
#
_cell.length_a   1.000
_cell.length_b   1.000
_cell.length_c   1.000
_cell.angle_alpha   90.00
_cell.angle_beta   90.00
_cell.angle_gamma   90.00
#
_symmetry.space_group_name_H-M   'P 1'
#
loop_
_entity.id
_entity.type
_entity.pdbx_description
1 polymer ?
#
loop_
_entity_poly.entity_id
_entity_poly.type
_entity_poly.pdbx_seq_one_letter_code
_entity_poly.pdbx_strand_id
1 'polypeptide(L)'
;MSQTNSDNIANRTISSSFYSVIASAFTLTLGFVRFVLLLYFLLPEDFGVVTQAMLFVALAAQLRLPGLDLAIIQRKDVDESVRRTYFSMKMGFLGVSVLLMAMATPAIGRAYAAMPLLNGILLTLLGIEIFKGLNGIQEALLRRELAFQKIAIADIVSAIP
;
A
#
# COMPACT_ATOMS: atom_id res chain seq x y z
N MET A 1 -12.01 -18.28 -40.74
CA MET A 1 -10.68 -18.10 -40.11
C MET A 1 -10.77 -17.15 -38.90
N SER A 2 -11.58 -17.47 -37.88
CA SER A 2 -11.86 -16.55 -36.75
C SER A 2 -11.75 -17.19 -35.35
N GLN A 3 -11.10 -18.35 -35.20
CA GLN A 3 -11.06 -19.08 -33.93
C GLN A 3 -9.71 -19.08 -33.19
N THR A 4 -8.62 -18.51 -33.72
CA THR A 4 -7.28 -18.60 -33.11
C THR A 4 -6.88 -17.46 -32.16
N ASN A 5 -7.71 -16.43 -31.95
CA ASN A 5 -7.36 -15.28 -31.10
C ASN A 5 -7.95 -15.31 -29.68
N SER A 6 -9.02 -16.08 -29.44
CA SER A 6 -9.69 -16.18 -28.13
C SER A 6 -8.80 -16.87 -27.08
N ASP A 7 -8.09 -17.91 -27.50
CA ASP A 7 -7.27 -18.75 -26.61
C ASP A 7 -6.02 -18.02 -26.12
N ASN A 8 -5.52 -17.03 -26.88
CA ASN A 8 -4.29 -16.30 -26.57
C ASN A 8 -4.50 -15.21 -25.51
N ILE A 9 -5.66 -14.55 -25.51
CA ILE A 9 -6.00 -13.50 -24.52
C ILE A 9 -6.41 -14.16 -23.19
N ALA A 10 -7.10 -15.30 -23.23
CA ALA A 10 -7.39 -16.10 -22.04
C ALA A 10 -6.10 -16.58 -21.37
N ASN A 11 -5.14 -17.13 -22.13
CA ASN A 11 -3.88 -17.64 -21.57
C ASN A 11 -2.98 -16.51 -21.02
N ARG A 12 -2.97 -15.33 -21.65
CA ARG A 12 -2.26 -14.14 -21.14
C ARG A 12 -2.89 -13.56 -19.87
N THR A 13 -4.22 -13.57 -19.75
CA THR A 13 -4.96 -13.07 -18.58
C THR A 13 -4.89 -14.04 -17.38
N ILE A 14 -4.90 -15.34 -17.66
CA ILE A 14 -4.68 -16.39 -16.64
C ILE A 14 -3.24 -16.31 -16.14
N SER A 15 -2.26 -16.15 -17.04
CA SER A 15 -0.85 -16.05 -16.62
C SER A 15 -0.60 -14.83 -15.73
N SER A 16 -1.14 -13.65 -16.06
CA SER A 16 -0.92 -12.42 -15.28
C SER A 16 -1.60 -12.47 -13.91
N SER A 17 -2.77 -13.11 -13.82
CA SER A 17 -3.45 -13.37 -12.56
C SER A 17 -2.64 -14.34 -11.69
N PHE A 18 -2.08 -15.39 -12.30
CA PHE A 18 -1.24 -16.37 -11.59
C PHE A 18 0.05 -15.76 -11.06
N TYR A 19 0.72 -14.93 -11.86
CA TYR A 19 1.90 -14.16 -11.43
C TYR A 19 1.56 -13.20 -10.29
N SER A 20 0.40 -12.53 -10.35
CA SER A 20 -0.04 -11.61 -9.28
C SER A 20 -0.33 -12.35 -7.97
N VAL A 21 -0.92 -13.55 -8.04
CA VAL A 21 -1.17 -14.40 -6.87
C VAL A 21 0.14 -14.92 -6.29
N ILE A 22 1.06 -15.39 -7.13
CA ILE A 22 2.39 -15.86 -6.68
C ILE A 22 3.19 -14.71 -6.07
N ALA A 23 3.20 -13.52 -6.69
CA ALA A 23 3.87 -12.35 -6.16
C ALA A 23 3.26 -11.92 -4.82
N SER A 24 1.94 -11.96 -4.70
CA SER A 24 1.23 -11.66 -3.45
C SER A 24 1.55 -12.68 -2.36
N ALA A 25 1.55 -13.97 -2.69
CA ALA A 25 1.92 -15.05 -1.78
C ALA A 25 3.37 -14.91 -1.31
N PHE A 26 4.29 -14.64 -2.22
CA PHE A 26 5.70 -14.41 -1.91
C PHE A 26 5.91 -13.20 -1.01
N THR A 27 5.20 -12.10 -1.28
CA THR A 27 5.22 -10.89 -0.44
C THR A 27 4.66 -11.18 0.96
N LEU A 28 3.58 -11.97 1.06
CA LEU A 28 3.03 -12.40 2.35
C LEU A 28 4.01 -13.25 3.14
N THR A 29 4.64 -14.24 2.47
CA THR A 29 5.62 -15.13 3.09
C THR A 29 6.83 -14.34 3.58
N LEU A 30 7.34 -13.40 2.79
CA LEU A 30 8.42 -12.51 3.21
C LEU A 30 8.02 -11.64 4.39
N GLY A 31 6.81 -11.05 4.36
CA GLY A 31 6.28 -10.28 5.48
C GLY A 31 6.17 -11.10 6.76
N PHE A 32 5.71 -12.35 6.64
CA PHE A 32 5.59 -13.29 7.76
C PHE A 32 6.96 -13.68 8.32
N VAL A 33 7.91 -14.05 7.47
CA VAL A 33 9.28 -14.36 7.90
C VAL A 33 9.91 -13.15 8.58
N ARG A 34 9.70 -11.95 8.03
CA ARG A 34 10.18 -10.70 8.64
C ARG A 34 9.56 -10.48 10.02
N PHE A 35 8.27 -10.76 10.18
CA PHE A 35 7.59 -10.67 11.46
C PHE A 35 8.16 -11.65 12.49
N VAL A 36 8.37 -12.92 12.10
CA VAL A 36 8.97 -13.95 12.97
C VAL A 36 10.41 -13.60 13.33
N LEU A 37 11.21 -13.10 12.39
CA LEU A 37 12.57 -12.64 12.64
C LEU A 37 12.61 -11.44 13.58
N LEU A 38 11.72 -10.46 13.41
CA LEU A 38 11.59 -9.35 14.36
C LEU A 38 11.23 -9.84 15.77
N LEU A 39 10.36 -10.85 15.87
CA LEU A 39 9.95 -11.46 17.12
C LEU A 39 11.07 -12.26 17.80
N TYR A 40 12.05 -12.74 17.01
CA TYR A 40 13.22 -13.48 17.51
C TYR A 40 14.45 -12.60 17.79
N PHE A 41 14.61 -11.48 17.06
CA PHE A 41 15.85 -10.68 17.06
C PHE A 41 15.77 -9.38 17.86
N LEU A 42 14.57 -8.87 18.17
CA LEU A 42 14.44 -7.72 19.07
C LEU A 42 14.51 -8.20 20.52
N LEU A 43 15.31 -7.52 21.35
CA LEU A 43 15.09 -7.57 22.79
C LEU A 43 13.59 -7.24 23.04
N PRO A 44 12.91 -7.97 23.95
CA PRO A 44 11.45 -7.91 24.13
C PRO A 44 10.87 -6.49 24.36
N GLU A 45 11.72 -5.51 24.67
CA GLU A 45 11.41 -4.12 24.94
C GLU A 45 11.12 -3.30 23.66
N ASP A 46 11.87 -3.49 22.57
CA ASP A 46 11.72 -2.68 21.35
C ASP A 46 10.61 -3.21 20.43
N PHE A 47 10.34 -4.52 20.48
CA PHE A 47 9.37 -5.17 19.60
C PHE A 47 7.94 -4.70 19.90
N GLY A 48 7.65 -4.47 21.18
CA GLY A 48 6.38 -3.91 21.62
C GLY A 48 6.14 -2.53 21.02
N VAL A 49 7.17 -1.67 20.99
CA VAL A 49 7.06 -0.31 20.45
C VAL A 49 6.78 -0.32 18.94
N VAL A 50 7.53 -1.13 18.18
CA VAL A 50 7.36 -1.23 16.73
C VAL A 50 6.00 -1.85 16.37
N THR A 51 5.61 -2.92 17.06
CA THR A 51 4.31 -3.59 16.83
C THR A 51 3.15 -2.64 17.10
N GLN A 52 3.25 -1.85 18.18
CA GLN A 52 2.24 -0.87 18.52
C GLN A 52 2.18 0.26 17.50
N ALA A 53 3.33 0.74 17.02
CA ALA A 53 3.38 1.73 15.94
C ALA A 53 2.73 1.20 14.65
N MET A 54 3.02 -0.06 14.29
CA MET A 54 2.42 -0.71 13.13
C MET A 54 0.89 -0.86 13.27
N LEU A 55 0.38 -1.17 14.46
CA LEU A 55 -1.06 -1.24 14.73
C LEU A 55 -1.73 0.11 14.43
N PHE A 56 -1.19 1.21 14.96
CA PHE A 56 -1.74 2.54 14.69
C PHE A 56 -1.67 2.88 13.20
N VAL A 57 -0.55 2.62 12.53
CA VAL A 57 -0.42 2.86 11.09
C VAL A 57 -1.43 2.04 10.29
N ALA A 58 -1.67 0.78 10.66
CA ALA A 58 -2.67 -0.07 10.02
C ALA A 58 -4.09 0.48 10.20
N LEU A 59 -4.42 1.02 11.39
CA LEU A 59 -5.69 1.70 11.64
C LEU A 59 -5.83 2.97 10.77
N ALA A 60 -4.78 3.79 10.68
CA ALA A 60 -4.80 4.98 9.82
C ALA A 60 -4.86 4.66 8.33
N ALA A 61 -4.37 3.50 7.91
CA ALA A 61 -4.49 3.03 6.53
C ALA A 61 -5.95 2.71 6.17
N GLN A 62 -6.79 2.28 7.11
CA GLN A 62 -8.22 2.03 6.86
C GLN A 62 -9.01 3.29 6.50
N LEU A 63 -8.51 4.47 6.87
CA LEU A 63 -9.11 5.76 6.51
C LEU A 63 -8.95 6.09 5.02
N ARG A 64 -8.04 5.40 4.32
CA ARG A 64 -7.85 5.55 2.88
C ARG A 64 -8.88 4.64 2.19
N LEU A 65 -9.93 5.20 1.60
CA LEU A 65 -10.97 4.41 0.93
C LEU A 65 -10.38 3.45 -0.11
N PRO A 66 -10.34 2.13 0.15
CA PRO A 66 -9.73 1.17 -0.79
C PRO A 66 -10.56 1.02 -2.06
N GLY A 67 -11.87 1.24 -1.96
CA GLY A 67 -12.80 1.13 -3.08
C GLY A 67 -12.61 2.17 -4.19
N LEU A 68 -11.92 3.28 -3.90
CA LEU A 68 -11.71 4.35 -4.88
C LEU A 68 -10.76 3.90 -6.02
N ASP A 69 -9.76 3.08 -5.70
CA ASP A 69 -8.79 2.54 -6.66
C ASP A 69 -9.46 1.49 -7.55
N LEU A 70 -10.30 0.63 -6.97
CA LEU A 70 -11.12 -0.32 -7.73
C LEU A 70 -12.12 0.39 -8.64
N ALA A 71 -12.75 1.45 -8.14
CA ALA A 71 -13.71 2.23 -8.90
C ALA A 71 -13.07 2.89 -10.13
N ILE A 72 -11.86 3.47 -10.00
CA ILE A 72 -11.19 4.09 -11.16
C ILE A 72 -10.71 3.05 -12.18
N ILE A 73 -10.25 1.87 -11.72
CA ILE A 73 -9.79 0.78 -12.58
C ILE A 73 -10.96 0.17 -13.38
N GLN A 74 -12.12 -0.01 -12.75
CA GLN A 74 -13.28 -0.67 -13.39
C GLN A 74 -14.12 0.28 -14.26
N ARG A 75 -13.87 1.60 -14.20
CA ARG A 75 -14.68 2.59 -14.92
C ARG A 75 -14.32 2.61 -16.41
N LYS A 76 -15.31 2.34 -17.26
CA LYS A 76 -15.17 2.32 -18.73
C LYS A 76 -14.71 3.66 -19.29
N ASP A 77 -15.36 4.75 -18.87
CA ASP A 77 -15.06 6.10 -19.33
C ASP A 77 -14.42 6.91 -18.21
N VAL A 78 -13.17 7.31 -18.40
CA VAL A 78 -12.46 8.22 -17.50
C VAL A 78 -11.94 9.36 -18.36
N ASP A 79 -12.60 10.50 -18.22
CA ASP A 79 -12.15 11.77 -18.76
C ASP A 79 -11.15 12.44 -17.80
N GLU A 80 -10.62 13.58 -18.22
CA GLU A 80 -9.69 14.38 -17.42
C GLU A 80 -10.34 14.88 -16.11
N SER A 81 -11.65 15.16 -16.13
CA SER A 81 -12.41 15.57 -14.95
C SER A 81 -12.38 14.48 -13.87
N VAL A 82 -12.66 13.24 -14.24
CA VAL A 82 -12.70 12.10 -13.32
C VAL A 82 -11.32 11.77 -12.78
N ARG A 83 -10.25 11.90 -13.58
CA ARG A 83 -8.86 11.78 -13.08
C ARG A 83 -8.57 12.81 -12.00
N ARG A 84 -8.95 14.07 -12.22
CA ARG A 84 -8.75 15.15 -11.24
C ARG A 84 -9.55 14.91 -9.97
N THR A 85 -10.79 14.43 -10.07
CA THR A 85 -11.60 14.05 -8.90
C THR A 85 -11.01 12.89 -8.14
N TYR A 86 -10.55 11.84 -8.83
CA TYR A 86 -9.88 10.71 -8.20
C TYR A 86 -8.62 11.17 -7.44
N PHE A 87 -7.77 11.97 -8.11
CA PHE A 87 -6.57 12.53 -7.51
C PHE A 87 -6.88 13.39 -6.28
N SER A 88 -7.84 14.33 -6.37
CA SER A 88 -8.19 15.21 -5.27
C SER A 88 -8.80 14.46 -4.09
N MET A 89 -9.65 13.46 -4.33
CA MET A 89 -10.18 12.59 -3.28
C MET A 89 -9.08 11.77 -2.61
N LYS A 90 -8.17 11.14 -3.37
CA LYS A 90 -7.05 10.37 -2.80
C LYS A 90 -6.12 11.25 -1.97
N MET A 91 -5.78 12.44 -2.46
CA MET A 91 -4.99 13.42 -1.71
C MET A 91 -5.71 13.89 -0.45
N GLY A 92 -7.03 14.11 -0.52
CA GLY A 92 -7.87 14.46 0.63
C GLY A 92 -7.84 13.36 1.70
N PHE A 93 -8.09 12.10 1.33
CA PHE A 93 -8.04 10.98 2.27
C PHE A 93 -6.65 10.74 2.85
N LEU A 94 -5.59 10.89 2.04
CA LEU A 94 -4.21 10.82 2.52
C LEU A 94 -3.93 11.94 3.54
N GLY A 95 -4.32 13.17 3.22
CA GLY A 95 -4.15 14.32 4.11
C GLY A 95 -4.90 14.17 5.43
N VAL A 96 -6.16 13.72 5.38
CA VAL A 96 -6.96 13.45 6.59
C VAL A 96 -6.34 12.34 7.43
N SER A 97 -5.92 11.22 6.82
CA SER A 97 -5.25 10.11 7.50
C SER A 97 -3.99 10.57 8.23
N VAL A 98 -3.13 11.34 7.55
CA VAL A 98 -1.87 11.87 8.10
C VAL A 98 -2.14 12.89 9.19
N LEU A 99 -3.09 13.80 8.99
CA LEU A 99 -3.44 14.83 9.98
C LEU A 99 -3.97 14.20 11.26
N LEU A 100 -4.91 13.26 11.15
CA LEU A 100 -5.48 12.57 12.29
C LEU A 100 -4.41 11.79 13.06
N MET A 101 -3.51 11.10 12.35
CA MET A 101 -2.41 10.41 13.02
C MET A 101 -1.46 11.40 13.69
N ALA A 102 -1.07 12.50 13.04
CA ALA A 102 -0.19 13.50 13.62
C ALA A 102 -0.79 14.14 14.88
N MET A 103 -2.10 14.39 14.90
CA MET A 103 -2.83 14.86 16.08
C MET A 103 -2.95 13.78 17.17
N ALA A 104 -3.05 12.50 16.77
CA ALA A 104 -3.10 11.38 17.70
C ALA A 104 -1.74 11.05 18.32
N THR A 105 -0.62 11.23 17.60
CA THR A 105 0.74 10.94 18.07
C THR A 105 1.05 11.48 19.47
N PRO A 106 0.83 12.77 19.82
CA PRO A 106 1.09 13.26 21.17
C PRO A 106 0.13 12.71 22.24
N ALA A 107 -1.08 12.28 21.87
CA ALA A 107 -1.99 11.60 22.79
C ALA A 107 -1.54 10.15 23.03
N ILE A 108 -1.13 9.46 21.96
CA ILE A 108 -0.56 8.11 22.00
C ILE A 108 0.73 8.11 22.84
N GLY A 109 1.66 9.05 22.60
CA GLY A 109 2.89 9.15 23.39
C GLY A 109 2.65 9.38 24.89
N ARG A 110 1.57 10.07 25.26
CA ARG A 110 1.17 10.22 26.68
C ARG A 110 0.54 8.96 27.24
N ALA A 111 -0.31 8.27 26.47
CA ALA A 111 -0.94 7.02 26.89
C ALA A 111 0.09 5.87 27.04
N TYR A 112 1.13 5.88 26.21
CA TYR A 112 2.22 4.90 26.21
C TYR A 112 3.54 5.54 26.67
N ALA A 113 3.51 6.28 27.78
CA ALA A 113 4.67 7.00 28.31
C ALA A 113 5.87 6.08 28.63
N ALA A 114 5.62 4.79 28.88
CA ALA A 114 6.66 3.77 29.07
C ALA A 114 7.45 3.44 27.78
N MET A 115 7.01 3.92 26.61
CA MET A 115 7.59 3.65 25.29
C MET A 115 8.10 4.95 24.64
N PRO A 116 9.24 5.52 25.09
CA PRO A 116 9.70 6.84 24.65
C PRO A 116 10.00 6.92 23.14
N LEU A 117 10.34 5.80 22.50
CA LEU A 117 10.64 5.73 21.06
C LEU A 117 9.38 5.71 20.17
N LEU A 118 8.19 5.47 20.74
CA LEU A 118 6.95 5.27 19.97
C LEU A 118 6.61 6.49 19.10
N ASN A 119 6.73 7.69 19.66
CA ASN A 119 6.45 8.93 18.92
C ASN A 119 7.38 9.13 17.72
N GLY A 120 8.67 8.86 17.90
CA GLY A 120 9.65 8.96 16.82
C GLY A 120 9.32 8.00 15.69
N ILE A 121 9.05 6.73 16.02
CA ILE A 121 8.70 5.69 15.05
C ILE A 121 7.39 6.04 14.32
N LEU A 122 6.36 6.51 15.02
CA LEU A 122 5.10 6.94 14.40
C LEU A 122 5.30 8.08 13.40
N LEU A 123 6.13 9.08 13.73
CA LEU A 123 6.45 10.19 12.83
C LEU A 123 7.24 9.73 11.60
N THR A 124 8.20 8.81 11.78
CA THR A 124 8.95 8.22 10.66
C THR A 124 8.03 7.43 9.74
N LEU A 125 7.16 6.57 10.30
CA LEU A 125 6.20 5.79 9.53
C LEU A 125 5.20 6.69 8.80
N LEU A 126 4.75 7.78 9.42
CA LEU A 126 3.90 8.78 8.75
C LEU A 126 4.56 9.35 7.49
N GLY A 127 5.85 9.69 7.56
CA GLY A 127 6.60 10.17 6.39
C GLY A 127 6.59 9.14 5.26
N ILE A 128 6.90 7.88 5.57
CA ILE A 128 6.89 6.78 4.61
C ILE A 128 5.50 6.59 3.98
N GLU A 129 4.45 6.70 4.79
CA GLU A 129 3.07 6.52 4.34
C GLU A 129 2.60 7.62 3.37
N ILE A 130 3.09 8.85 3.50
CA ILE A 130 2.84 9.92 2.51
C ILE A 130 3.41 9.53 1.15
N PHE A 131 4.66 9.09 1.11
CA PHE A 131 5.31 8.66 -0.14
C PHE A 131 4.61 7.46 -0.77
N LYS A 132 4.22 6.47 0.03
CA LYS A 132 3.43 5.32 -0.46
C LYS A 132 2.07 5.75 -1.00
N GLY A 133 1.38 6.66 -0.31
CA GLY A 133 0.09 7.17 -0.75
C GLY A 133 0.15 7.84 -2.12
N LEU A 134 1.18 8.66 -2.35
CA LEU A 134 1.43 9.30 -3.65
C LEU A 134 1.74 8.27 -4.75
N ASN A 135 2.63 7.30 -4.46
CA ASN A 135 2.95 6.23 -5.41
C ASN A 135 1.72 5.38 -5.76
N GLY A 136 0.88 5.06 -4.78
CA GLY A 136 -0.34 4.27 -5.00
C GLY A 136 -1.35 4.93 -5.93
N ILE A 137 -1.42 6.27 -5.96
CA ILE A 137 -2.25 7.00 -6.92
C ILE A 137 -1.77 6.75 -8.35
N GLN A 138 -0.46 6.85 -8.58
CA GLN A 138 0.14 6.61 -9.89
C GLN A 138 0.01 5.14 -10.30
N GLU A 139 0.27 4.22 -9.37
CA GLU A 139 0.14 2.79 -9.60
C GLU A 139 -1.27 2.42 -10.05
N ALA A 140 -2.32 2.95 -9.40
CA ALA A 140 -3.71 2.70 -9.79
C ALA A 140 -4.03 3.21 -11.22
N LEU A 141 -3.46 4.36 -11.60
CA LEU A 141 -3.60 4.90 -12.96
C LEU A 141 -2.86 4.04 -14.00
N LEU A 142 -1.63 3.59 -13.71
CA LEU A 142 -0.91 2.65 -14.58
C LEU A 142 -1.62 1.29 -14.69
N ARG A 143 -2.21 0.77 -13.60
CA ARG A 143 -2.96 -0.49 -13.60
C ARG A 143 -4.16 -0.39 -14.53
N ARG A 144 -4.85 0.75 -14.52
CA ARG A 144 -5.98 1.04 -15.42
C ARG A 144 -5.57 1.04 -16.90
N GLU A 145 -4.42 1.61 -17.26
CA GLU A 145 -3.93 1.64 -18.65
C GLU A 145 -3.51 0.27 -19.19
N LEU A 146 -3.75 -0.82 -18.44
CA LEU A 146 -3.29 -2.18 -18.72
C LEU A 146 -1.77 -2.24 -18.91
N ALA A 147 -1.04 -1.23 -18.40
CA ALA A 147 0.41 -1.14 -18.42
C ALA A 147 1.05 -2.03 -17.34
N PHE A 148 0.51 -3.24 -17.15
CA PHE A 148 1.00 -4.22 -16.18
C PHE A 148 2.49 -4.52 -16.37
N GLN A 149 3.01 -4.44 -17.59
CA GLN A 149 4.44 -4.58 -17.87
C GLN A 149 5.28 -3.46 -17.26
N LYS A 150 4.81 -2.21 -17.24
CA LYS A 150 5.54 -1.09 -16.64
C LYS A 150 5.54 -1.15 -15.11
N ILE A 151 4.43 -1.60 -14.53
CA ILE A 151 4.32 -1.84 -13.08
C ILE A 151 5.21 -3.01 -12.67
N ALA A 152 5.17 -4.13 -13.40
CA ALA A 152 6.02 -5.27 -13.12
C ALA A 152 7.52 -4.91 -13.20
N ILE A 153 7.92 -4.07 -14.16
CA ILE A 153 9.32 -3.58 -14.24
C ILE A 153 9.63 -2.64 -13.06
N ALA A 154 8.72 -1.74 -12.68
CA ALA A 154 8.92 -0.84 -11.55
C ALA A 154 9.01 -1.59 -10.21
N ASP A 155 8.17 -2.60 -10.00
CA ASP A 155 8.20 -3.46 -8.81
C ASP A 155 9.50 -4.26 -8.76
N ILE A 156 9.94 -4.86 -9.88
CA ILE A 156 11.21 -5.60 -9.99
C ILE A 156 12.41 -4.68 -9.73
N VAL A 157 12.41 -3.46 -10.28
CA VAL A 157 13.49 -2.49 -10.08
C VAL A 157 13.50 -1.96 -8.64
N SER A 158 12.33 -1.77 -8.01
CA SER A 158 12.25 -1.32 -6.61
C SER A 158 12.57 -2.43 -5.59
N ALA A 159 12.41 -3.70 -5.98
CA ALA A 159 12.70 -4.86 -5.16
C ALA A 159 14.20 -5.22 -5.13
N ILE A 160 15.02 -4.60 -5.98
CA ILE A 160 16.47 -4.73 -5.93
C ILE A 160 17.00 -3.61 -5.03
N PRO A 161 17.64 -3.95 -3.89
CA PRO A 161 18.20 -2.99 -2.95
C PRO A 161 19.39 -2.20 -3.51
#